data_AF-A0A6G9Y313-F1
#
_entry.id   AF-A0A6G9Y313-F1
#
_cell.length_a   1.000
_cell.length_b   1.000
_cell.length_c   1.000
_cell.angle_alpha   90.00
_cell.angle_beta   90.00
_cell.angle_gamma   90.00
#
_symmetry.space_group_name_H-M   'P 1'
#
loop_
_entity.id
_entity.type
_entity.pdbx_description
1 polymer ?
#
loop_
_entity_poly.entity_id
_entity_poly.type
_entity_poly.pdbx_seq_one_letter_code
_entity_poly.pdbx_strand_id
1 'polypeptide(L)'
;MSYFGIPAYRPQWISGRAAIESAHGRRLAGLVGRRLSAAWLVWDRDADEWFRDCPVVLGFDGEQLEINHHKFDELSITWNQIDPVRTSTWSWGVDSGPEAHSFNLVWRRDAVPALAAFEGQLLGAVELLEWRPPHHDIATGMVAVSFVFADDRVTVSNALDENGLEYGVPQADYIRRVLRA
;
A
#
# COMPACT_ATOMS: atom_id res chain seq x y z
N MET A 1 10.33 17.24 -6.40
CA MET A 1 8.85 17.31 -6.30
C MET A 1 8.38 16.33 -5.23
N SER A 2 7.35 16.67 -4.47
CA SER A 2 6.63 15.75 -3.58
C SER A 2 5.56 15.02 -4.39
N TYR A 3 5.51 13.69 -4.26
CA TYR A 3 4.48 12.87 -4.91
C TYR A 3 3.12 13.16 -4.27
N PHE A 4 2.13 13.59 -5.05
CA PHE A 4 0.82 14.11 -4.58
C PHE A 4 0.88 15.14 -3.44
N GLY A 5 1.94 15.95 -3.38
CA GLY A 5 2.09 16.94 -2.30
C GLY A 5 2.49 16.35 -0.95
N ILE A 6 2.70 15.03 -0.85
CA ILE A 6 3.08 14.36 0.41
C ILE A 6 4.54 14.74 0.75
N PRO A 7 4.78 15.42 1.90
CA PRO A 7 6.12 15.83 2.29
C PRO A 7 7.04 14.63 2.50
N ALA A 8 8.31 14.77 2.09
CA ALA A 8 9.38 13.76 2.22
C ALA A 8 9.15 12.41 1.52
N TYR A 9 7.93 12.09 1.06
CA TYR A 9 7.66 10.85 0.33
C TYR A 9 8.37 10.81 -1.02
N ARG A 10 9.16 9.76 -1.25
CA ARG A 10 9.95 9.52 -2.45
C ARG A 10 9.77 8.05 -2.86
N PRO A 11 8.74 7.74 -3.67
CA PRO A 11 8.51 6.38 -4.10
C PRO A 11 9.70 5.83 -4.88
N GLN A 12 9.94 4.53 -4.77
CA GLN A 12 10.99 3.79 -5.46
C GLN A 12 10.36 2.64 -6.21
N TRP A 13 10.15 2.83 -7.51
CA TRP A 13 9.42 1.89 -8.36
C TRP A 13 10.30 0.68 -8.72
N ILE A 14 9.84 -0.51 -8.35
CA ILE A 14 10.49 -1.79 -8.64
C ILE A 14 9.46 -2.72 -9.27
N SER A 15 9.80 -3.36 -10.38
CA SER A 15 8.97 -4.38 -11.01
C SER A 15 9.53 -5.78 -10.75
N GLY A 16 8.63 -6.74 -10.58
CA GLY A 16 8.94 -8.16 -10.50
C GLY A 16 9.31 -8.66 -9.09
N ARG A 17 8.76 -9.82 -8.74
CA ARG A 17 8.85 -10.40 -7.38
C ARG A 17 10.27 -10.57 -6.89
N ALA A 18 11.19 -11.05 -7.74
CA ALA A 18 12.57 -11.31 -7.32
C ALA A 18 13.31 -10.03 -6.93
N ALA A 19 13.09 -8.92 -7.65
CA ALA A 19 13.70 -7.64 -7.33
C ALA A 19 13.12 -7.06 -6.03
N ILE A 20 11.79 -7.14 -5.86
CA ILE A 20 11.10 -6.73 -4.62
C ILE A 20 11.56 -7.56 -3.42
N GLU A 21 11.63 -8.89 -3.55
CA GLU A 21 12.12 -9.81 -2.50
C GLU A 21 13.58 -9.48 -2.15
N SER A 22 14.43 -9.21 -3.14
CA SER A 22 15.83 -8.85 -2.90
C SER A 22 15.97 -7.50 -2.19
N ALA A 23 15.16 -6.50 -2.53
CA ALA A 23 15.26 -5.15 -1.96
C ALA A 23 14.62 -5.05 -0.57
N HIS A 24 13.49 -5.73 -0.35
CA HIS A 24 12.64 -5.52 0.83
C HIS A 24 12.33 -6.78 1.62
N GLY A 25 12.60 -7.98 1.09
CA GLY A 25 12.16 -9.24 1.66
C GLY A 25 12.56 -9.44 3.13
N ARG A 26 13.82 -9.12 3.47
CA ARG A 26 14.30 -9.22 4.86
C ARG A 26 13.59 -8.26 5.81
N ARG A 27 13.35 -7.01 5.39
CA ARG A 27 12.71 -5.99 6.23
C ARG A 27 11.21 -6.26 6.41
N LEU A 28 10.54 -6.70 5.34
CA LEU A 28 9.16 -7.19 5.37
C LEU A 28 9.02 -8.40 6.29
N ALA A 29 9.92 -9.39 6.19
CA ALA A 29 9.90 -10.55 7.08
C ALA A 29 10.12 -10.17 8.56
N GLY A 30 10.91 -9.12 8.82
CA GLY A 30 11.13 -8.58 10.17
C GLY A 30 9.91 -7.88 10.81
N LEU A 31 8.82 -7.71 10.06
CA LEU A 31 7.53 -7.25 10.61
C LEU A 31 6.77 -8.37 11.32
N VAL A 32 7.05 -9.64 11.00
CA VAL A 32 6.34 -10.79 11.60
C VAL A 32 6.53 -10.78 13.12
N GLY A 33 5.42 -10.98 13.84
CA GLY A 33 5.35 -10.90 15.29
C GLY A 33 5.10 -9.50 15.86
N ARG A 34 5.09 -8.45 15.03
CA ARG A 34 4.70 -7.09 15.45
C ARG A 34 3.19 -6.91 15.32
N ARG A 35 2.62 -6.00 16.12
CA ARG A 35 1.21 -5.63 15.97
C ARG A 35 1.06 -4.56 14.90
N LEU A 36 -0.01 -4.64 14.10
CA LEU A 36 -0.42 -3.51 13.29
C LEU A 36 -0.92 -2.41 14.24
N SER A 37 -0.14 -1.35 14.45
CA SER A 37 -0.45 -0.27 15.38
C SER A 37 -1.43 0.75 14.78
N ALA A 38 -1.39 0.92 13.47
CA ALA A 38 -2.27 1.81 12.73
C ALA A 38 -2.19 1.54 11.23
N ALA A 39 -3.27 1.86 10.52
CA ALA A 39 -3.28 1.97 9.06
C ALA A 39 -3.79 3.35 8.65
N TRP A 40 -3.20 3.97 7.63
CA TRP A 40 -3.65 5.26 7.10
C TRP A 40 -3.81 5.19 5.59
N LEU A 41 -4.90 5.80 5.14
CA LEU A 41 -5.23 6.01 3.73
C LEU A 41 -5.49 7.49 3.49
N VAL A 42 -5.19 7.97 2.29
CA VAL A 42 -5.55 9.34 1.88
C VAL A 42 -7.00 9.37 1.43
N TRP A 43 -7.78 10.30 1.96
CA TRP A 43 -9.17 10.51 1.62
C TRP A 43 -9.32 11.82 0.87
N ASP A 44 -10.01 11.81 -0.26
CA ASP A 44 -10.49 13.03 -0.90
C ASP A 44 -11.79 13.45 -0.22
N ARG A 45 -11.77 14.61 0.43
CA ARG A 45 -12.91 15.14 1.16
C ARG A 45 -14.00 15.70 0.24
N ASP A 46 -13.63 16.10 -0.97
CA ASP A 46 -14.56 16.73 -1.90
C ASP A 46 -15.36 15.66 -2.66
N ALA A 47 -14.69 14.57 -3.06
CA ALA A 47 -15.33 13.39 -3.66
C ALA A 47 -15.89 12.40 -2.62
N ASP A 48 -15.52 12.54 -1.34
CA ASP A 48 -15.82 11.61 -0.25
C ASP A 48 -15.45 10.16 -0.58
N GLU A 49 -14.22 9.97 -1.02
CA GLU A 49 -13.70 8.65 -1.39
C GLU A 49 -12.23 8.45 -1.03
N TRP A 50 -11.81 7.17 -1.03
CA TRP A 50 -10.40 6.81 -0.88
C TRP A 50 -9.65 7.26 -2.13
N PHE A 51 -8.67 8.14 -1.95
CA PHE A 51 -7.79 8.61 -3.01
C PHE A 51 -6.67 7.58 -3.26
N ARG A 52 -6.92 6.65 -4.18
CA ARG A 52 -6.16 5.41 -4.34
C ARG A 52 -4.77 5.57 -4.97
N ASP A 53 -4.49 6.71 -5.59
CA ASP A 53 -3.16 7.03 -6.15
C ASP A 53 -2.08 7.28 -5.08
N CYS A 54 -2.51 7.52 -3.83
CA CYS A 54 -1.61 7.75 -2.72
C CYS A 54 -1.27 6.45 -1.97
N PRO A 55 -0.08 6.37 -1.36
CA PRO A 55 0.39 5.16 -0.70
C PRO A 55 -0.53 4.71 0.44
N VAL A 56 -0.67 3.40 0.58
CA VAL A 56 -1.17 2.74 1.78
C VAL A 56 -0.08 2.75 2.84
N VAL A 57 -0.36 3.31 4.00
CA VAL A 57 0.61 3.39 5.12
C VAL A 57 0.20 2.44 6.22
N LEU A 58 1.08 1.52 6.59
CA LEU A 58 0.88 0.53 7.66
C LEU A 58 1.96 0.69 8.74
N GLY A 59 1.54 0.95 9.97
CA GLY A 59 2.42 1.01 11.14
C GLY A 59 2.47 -0.34 11.86
N PHE A 60 3.67 -0.85 12.11
CA PHE A 60 3.95 -2.07 12.86
C PHE A 60 4.94 -1.78 13.99
N ASP A 61 4.45 -1.54 15.21
CA ASP A 61 5.23 -1.31 16.44
C ASP A 61 6.67 -0.79 16.22
N GLY A 62 6.79 0.52 15.92
CA GLY A 62 8.08 1.19 15.71
C GLY A 62 8.62 1.16 14.28
N GLU A 63 7.93 0.49 13.36
CA GLU A 63 8.27 0.44 11.93
C GLU A 63 7.06 0.85 11.09
N GLN A 64 7.20 1.84 10.21
CA GLN A 64 6.16 2.22 9.25
C GLN A 64 6.56 1.77 7.86
N LEU A 65 5.62 1.14 7.17
CA LEU A 65 5.70 0.69 5.80
C LEU A 65 4.77 1.53 4.93
N GLU A 66 5.26 2.02 3.79
CA GLU A 66 4.43 2.68 2.78
C GLU A 66 4.46 1.90 1.47
N ILE A 67 3.30 1.48 0.99
CA ILE A 67 3.13 0.70 -0.24
C ILE A 67 2.38 1.54 -1.25
N ASN A 68 2.90 1.62 -2.46
CA ASN A 68 2.21 2.29 -3.56
C ASN A 68 2.37 1.51 -4.85
N HIS A 69 1.27 1.24 -5.52
CA HIS A 69 1.26 0.71 -6.88
C HIS A 69 1.27 1.84 -7.90
N HIS A 70 1.84 1.54 -9.07
CA HIS A 70 1.84 2.42 -10.23
C HIS A 70 1.97 1.57 -11.50
N LYS A 71 1.47 2.09 -12.61
CA LYS A 71 1.25 1.40 -13.88
C LYS A 71 0.67 0.01 -13.64
N PHE A 72 1.09 -1.00 -14.40
CA PHE A 72 0.55 -2.36 -14.26
C PHE A 72 1.38 -3.26 -13.35
N ASP A 73 2.68 -2.98 -13.17
CA ASP A 73 3.61 -3.89 -12.50
C ASP A 73 4.65 -3.18 -11.60
N GLU A 74 4.60 -1.85 -11.47
CA GLU A 74 5.52 -1.11 -10.63
C GLU A 74 4.99 -1.06 -9.18
N LEU A 75 5.83 -1.48 -8.24
CA LEU A 75 5.55 -1.40 -6.81
C LEU A 75 6.61 -0.54 -6.14
N SER A 76 6.18 0.42 -5.33
CA SER A 76 7.02 1.15 -4.40
C SER A 76 6.78 0.67 -2.98
N ILE A 77 7.86 0.30 -2.30
CA ILE A 77 7.90 0.01 -0.86
C ILE A 77 8.91 0.95 -0.23
N THR A 78 8.44 1.91 0.57
CA THR A 78 9.30 2.77 1.38
C THR A 78 9.01 2.57 2.85
N TRP A 79 9.84 3.21 3.69
CA TRP A 79 9.76 3.04 5.12
C TRP A 79 10.02 4.33 5.87
N ASN A 80 9.17 4.63 6.85
CA ASN A 80 9.29 5.78 7.76
C ASN A 80 9.48 7.13 7.04
N GLN A 81 8.96 7.28 5.82
CA GLN A 81 9.09 8.54 5.07
C GLN A 81 7.91 9.49 5.30
N ILE A 82 6.72 8.92 5.46
CA ILE A 82 5.48 9.68 5.59
C ILE A 82 5.19 9.91 7.08
N ASP A 83 4.69 11.09 7.41
CA ASP A 83 4.18 11.38 8.75
C ASP A 83 2.70 11.77 8.63
N PRO A 84 1.77 10.78 8.71
CA PRO A 84 0.35 11.02 8.53
C PRO A 84 -0.25 11.94 9.61
N VAL A 85 0.41 12.06 10.76
CA VAL A 85 -0.07 12.84 11.90
C VAL A 85 0.36 14.30 11.77
N ARG A 86 1.63 14.55 11.43
CA ARG A 86 2.15 15.92 11.31
C ARG A 86 1.59 16.67 10.10
N THR A 87 1.34 15.96 9.00
CA THR A 87 0.71 16.53 7.80
C THR A 87 -0.63 15.85 7.55
N SER A 88 -1.60 16.08 8.43
CA SER A 88 -2.88 15.38 8.39
C SER A 88 -3.76 15.78 7.20
N THR A 89 -3.70 17.05 6.75
CA THR A 89 -4.54 17.59 5.66
C THR A 89 -3.73 18.48 4.73
N TRP A 90 -3.99 18.42 3.43
CA TRP A 90 -3.37 19.31 2.45
C TRP A 90 -4.24 19.45 1.20
N SER A 91 -4.02 20.52 0.44
CA SER A 91 -4.59 20.66 -0.90
C SER A 91 -3.52 20.31 -1.93
N TRP A 92 -3.88 19.52 -2.94
CA TRP A 92 -2.99 19.18 -4.05
C TRP A 92 -3.70 19.38 -5.37
N GLY A 93 -3.06 20.04 -6.33
CA GLY A 93 -3.61 20.24 -7.66
C GLY A 93 -2.49 20.27 -8.69
N VAL A 94 -2.79 19.77 -9.88
CA VAL A 94 -1.96 19.96 -11.07
C VAL A 94 -2.48 21.23 -11.74
N ASP A 95 -1.62 22.26 -11.75
CA ASP A 95 -1.82 23.58 -12.35
C ASP A 95 -2.26 24.71 -11.39
N SER A 96 -1.90 25.95 -11.74
CA SER A 96 -2.22 27.20 -11.01
C SER A 96 -3.18 28.09 -11.79
N GLY A 97 -3.78 27.55 -12.86
CA GLY A 97 -4.75 28.25 -13.71
C GLY A 97 -6.13 28.42 -13.05
N PRO A 98 -7.01 29.25 -13.64
CA PRO A 98 -8.35 29.51 -13.12
C PRO A 98 -9.29 28.29 -13.15
N GLU A 99 -8.94 27.24 -13.89
CA GLU A 99 -9.65 25.94 -13.93
C GLU A 99 -8.88 24.84 -13.16
N ALA A 100 -7.90 25.20 -12.32
CA ALA A 100 -7.11 24.23 -11.58
C ALA A 100 -8.00 23.41 -10.64
N HIS A 101 -8.12 22.12 -10.94
CA HIS A 101 -8.73 21.16 -10.04
C HIS A 101 -7.75 20.86 -8.90
N SER A 102 -8.13 21.24 -7.68
CA SER A 102 -7.42 20.87 -6.46
C SER A 102 -8.21 19.82 -5.69
N PHE A 103 -7.53 18.79 -5.24
CA PHE A 103 -8.03 17.80 -4.31
C PHE A 103 -7.82 18.27 -2.87
N ASN A 104 -8.80 18.04 -2.01
CA ASN A 104 -8.76 18.36 -0.59
C ASN A 104 -8.51 17.07 0.21
N LEU A 105 -7.23 16.78 0.41
CA LEU A 105 -6.77 15.47 0.87
C LEU A 105 -6.55 15.45 2.39
N VAL A 106 -6.86 14.31 3.01
CA VAL A 106 -6.66 14.06 4.45
C VAL A 106 -6.23 12.63 4.71
N TRP A 107 -5.29 12.42 5.63
CA TRP A 107 -5.01 11.07 6.15
C TRP A 107 -6.11 10.63 7.11
N ARG A 108 -6.66 9.43 6.88
CA ARG A 108 -7.66 8.80 7.75
C ARG A 108 -7.24 7.40 8.14
N ARG A 109 -7.53 7.05 9.40
CA ARG A 109 -7.35 5.68 9.94
C ARG A 109 -8.58 4.80 9.77
N ASP A 110 -9.73 5.43 9.62
CA ASP A 110 -11.06 4.83 9.56
C ASP A 110 -11.65 4.86 8.15
N ALA A 111 -10.86 5.24 7.13
CA ALA A 111 -11.31 5.36 5.74
C ALA A 111 -11.91 4.06 5.21
N VAL A 112 -11.33 2.92 5.57
CA VAL A 112 -11.83 1.59 5.21
C VAL A 112 -11.98 0.76 6.49
N PRO A 113 -13.20 0.57 7.03
CA PRO A 113 -13.42 -0.14 8.29
C PRO A 113 -12.84 -1.56 8.33
N ALA A 114 -12.84 -2.26 7.19
CA ALA A 114 -12.26 -3.60 7.08
C ALA A 114 -10.74 -3.61 7.29
N LEU A 115 -10.02 -2.55 6.85
CA LEU A 115 -8.59 -2.40 7.14
C LEU A 115 -8.35 -2.04 8.61
N ALA A 116 -9.15 -1.12 9.15
CA ALA A 116 -9.05 -0.70 10.55
C ALA A 116 -9.27 -1.85 11.55
N ALA A 117 -10.05 -2.87 11.18
CA ALA A 117 -10.29 -4.06 12.00
C ALA A 117 -9.03 -4.90 12.29
N PHE A 118 -7.96 -4.73 11.51
CA PHE A 118 -6.67 -5.40 11.75
C PHE A 118 -5.81 -4.70 12.81
N GLU A 119 -6.13 -3.46 13.20
CA GLU A 119 -5.34 -2.74 14.21
C GLU A 119 -5.33 -3.51 15.55
N GLY A 120 -4.15 -3.58 16.16
CA GLY A 120 -3.86 -4.35 17.38
C GLY A 120 -3.56 -5.83 17.15
N GLN A 121 -3.84 -6.39 15.97
CA GLN A 121 -3.57 -7.80 15.67
C GLN A 121 -2.08 -8.06 15.40
N LEU A 122 -1.60 -9.25 15.77
CA LEU A 122 -0.23 -9.69 15.49
C LEU A 122 -0.09 -10.18 14.05
N LEU A 123 0.92 -9.68 13.36
CA LEU A 123 1.26 -10.13 12.02
C LEU A 123 1.91 -11.52 12.08
N GLY A 124 1.27 -12.52 11.48
CA GLY A 124 1.76 -13.90 11.43
C GLY A 124 2.68 -14.19 10.23
N ALA A 125 2.43 -13.56 9.09
CA ALA A 125 3.28 -13.69 7.90
C ALA A 125 3.16 -12.48 6.96
N VAL A 126 4.19 -12.29 6.14
CA VAL A 126 4.13 -11.42 4.95
C VAL A 126 4.36 -12.29 3.72
N GLU A 127 3.54 -12.10 2.70
CA GLU A 127 3.64 -12.80 1.43
C GLU A 127 3.78 -11.80 0.27
N LEU A 128 4.62 -12.13 -0.70
CA LEU A 128 4.55 -11.52 -2.03
C LEU A 128 3.68 -12.41 -2.91
N LEU A 129 2.67 -11.81 -3.54
CA LEU A 129 1.71 -12.48 -4.41
C LEU A 129 1.98 -12.04 -5.84
N GLU A 130 2.40 -12.96 -6.69
CA GLU A 130 2.72 -12.66 -8.09
C GLU A 130 1.57 -13.11 -9.00
N TRP A 131 0.97 -12.18 -9.74
CA TRP A 131 -0.16 -12.45 -10.63
C TRP A 131 0.30 -13.29 -11.84
N ARG A 132 -0.22 -14.51 -11.96
CA ARG A 132 0.11 -15.49 -13.02
C ARG A 132 -1.16 -16.18 -13.53
N PRO A 133 -2.03 -15.43 -14.23
CA PRO A 133 -3.27 -15.97 -14.77
C PRO A 133 -3.00 -17.04 -15.84
N PRO A 134 -3.97 -17.93 -16.12
CA PRO A 134 -3.83 -18.97 -17.15
C PRO A 134 -3.54 -18.43 -18.55
N HIS A 135 -4.03 -17.22 -18.84
CA HIS A 135 -3.77 -16.48 -20.08
C HIS A 135 -3.06 -15.19 -19.74
N HIS A 136 -1.96 -14.89 -20.44
CA HIS A 136 -1.19 -13.68 -20.22
C HIS A 136 -2.05 -12.43 -20.45
N ASP A 137 -2.16 -11.62 -19.42
CA ASP A 137 -2.80 -10.30 -19.44
C ASP A 137 -1.78 -9.20 -19.13
N ILE A 138 -2.24 -7.95 -19.17
CA ILE A 138 -1.38 -6.79 -18.93
C ILE A 138 -0.81 -6.72 -17.50
N ALA A 139 -1.44 -7.39 -16.53
CA ALA A 139 -1.00 -7.42 -15.14
C ALA A 139 -0.08 -8.61 -14.84
N THR A 140 0.22 -9.46 -15.83
CA THR A 140 1.00 -10.69 -15.58
C THR A 140 2.40 -10.35 -15.08
N GLY A 141 2.73 -10.82 -13.87
CA GLY A 141 3.97 -10.50 -13.17
C GLY A 141 3.85 -9.34 -12.17
N MET A 142 2.69 -8.68 -12.08
CA MET A 142 2.37 -7.74 -11.01
C MET A 142 2.52 -8.42 -9.65
N VAL A 143 3.02 -7.67 -8.67
CA VAL A 143 3.29 -8.18 -7.33
C VAL A 143 2.49 -7.41 -6.29
N ALA A 144 1.55 -8.09 -5.63
CA ALA A 144 0.85 -7.57 -4.47
C ALA A 144 1.55 -7.99 -3.16
N VAL A 145 1.34 -7.21 -2.09
CA VAL A 145 1.91 -7.50 -0.76
C VAL A 145 0.78 -7.87 0.19
N SER A 146 0.85 -9.09 0.74
CA SER A 146 -0.18 -9.63 1.64
C SER A 146 0.34 -9.75 3.07
N PHE A 147 -0.47 -9.27 4.02
CA PHE A 147 -0.24 -9.31 5.46
C PHE A 147 -1.21 -10.30 6.09
N VAL A 148 -0.69 -11.39 6.65
CA VAL A 148 -1.50 -12.49 7.19
C VAL A 148 -1.56 -12.36 8.71
N PHE A 149 -2.77 -12.26 9.24
CA PHE A 149 -3.07 -12.23 10.67
C PHE A 149 -3.69 -13.58 11.10
N ALA A 150 -4.19 -13.66 12.34
CA ALA A 150 -4.67 -14.92 12.91
C ALA A 150 -5.87 -15.50 12.13
N ASP A 151 -6.87 -14.67 11.88
CA ASP A 151 -8.16 -15.12 11.31
C ASP A 151 -8.36 -14.69 9.85
N ASP A 152 -7.59 -13.70 9.39
CA ASP A 152 -7.75 -13.12 8.06
C ASP A 152 -6.44 -12.50 7.55
N ARG A 153 -6.50 -11.87 6.38
CA ARG A 153 -5.41 -11.11 5.78
C ARG A 153 -5.92 -9.85 5.09
N VAL A 154 -5.00 -8.94 4.86
CA VAL A 154 -5.19 -7.84 3.92
C VAL A 154 -4.05 -7.83 2.91
N THR A 155 -4.40 -7.63 1.64
CA THR A 155 -3.47 -7.56 0.52
C THR A 155 -3.57 -6.18 -0.12
N VAL A 156 -2.42 -5.50 -0.26
CA VAL A 156 -2.31 -4.28 -1.04
C VAL A 156 -1.91 -4.67 -2.47
N SER A 157 -2.85 -4.55 -3.40
CA SER A 157 -2.70 -4.97 -4.80
C SER A 157 -2.77 -3.78 -5.76
N ASN A 158 -2.39 -4.02 -7.02
CA ASN A 158 -2.60 -3.06 -8.08
C ASN A 158 -4.04 -3.20 -8.61
N ALA A 159 -4.79 -2.11 -8.59
CA ALA A 159 -6.17 -2.02 -9.06
C ALA A 159 -6.30 -1.16 -10.31
N LEU A 160 -5.44 -1.42 -11.32
CA LEU A 160 -5.32 -0.68 -12.58
C LEU A 160 -4.61 0.68 -12.41
N ASP A 161 -3.32 0.66 -12.05
CA ASP A 161 -2.48 1.86 -11.79
C ASP A 161 -2.70 2.51 -10.42
N GLU A 162 -3.72 2.07 -9.70
CA GLU A 162 -4.05 2.54 -8.36
C GLU A 162 -3.85 1.46 -7.29
N ASN A 163 -3.84 1.84 -6.00
CA ASN A 163 -3.86 0.86 -4.92
C ASN A 163 -5.24 0.21 -4.78
N GLY A 164 -5.24 -1.10 -4.55
CA GLY A 164 -6.37 -1.91 -4.14
C GLY A 164 -6.17 -2.51 -2.74
N LEU A 165 -7.28 -2.82 -2.07
CA LEU A 165 -7.29 -3.63 -0.85
C LEU A 165 -8.14 -4.87 -1.10
N GLU A 166 -7.53 -6.04 -0.96
CA GLU A 166 -8.19 -7.34 -1.02
C GLU A 166 -8.12 -8.03 0.34
N TYR A 167 -9.19 -8.75 0.70
CA TYR A 167 -9.33 -9.43 1.99
C TYR A 167 -9.62 -10.92 1.78
N GLY A 168 -9.31 -11.75 2.76
CA GLY A 168 -9.53 -13.19 2.67
C GLY A 168 -8.52 -13.90 1.76
N VAL A 169 -8.88 -15.10 1.30
CA VAL A 169 -7.98 -15.97 0.53
C VAL A 169 -7.65 -15.33 -0.82
N PRO A 170 -6.36 -15.17 -1.20
CA PRO A 170 -6.01 -14.64 -2.51
C PRO A 170 -6.56 -15.50 -3.64
N GLN A 171 -6.84 -14.86 -4.78
CA GLN A 171 -7.26 -15.56 -6.00
C GLN A 171 -6.25 -16.65 -6.38
N ALA A 172 -6.75 -17.73 -7.00
CA ALA A 172 -5.96 -18.92 -7.33
C ALA A 172 -4.82 -18.64 -8.34
N ASP A 173 -4.96 -17.57 -9.12
CA ASP A 173 -3.99 -17.14 -10.13
C ASP A 173 -2.76 -16.44 -9.53
N TYR A 174 -2.77 -16.13 -8.24
CA TYR A 174 -1.58 -15.65 -7.54
C TYR A 174 -0.64 -16.80 -7.18
N ILE A 175 0.62 -16.68 -7.58
CA ILE A 175 1.70 -17.47 -6.99
C ILE A 175 2.11 -16.83 -5.67
N ARG A 176 1.97 -17.59 -4.58
CA ARG A 176 2.22 -17.11 -3.21
C ARG A 176 3.66 -17.38 -2.79
N ARG A 177 4.36 -16.35 -2.30
CA ARG A 177 5.71 -16.45 -1.73
C ARG A 177 5.74 -15.89 -0.31
N VAL A 178 5.74 -16.78 0.68
CA VAL A 178 5.94 -16.41 2.09
C VAL A 178 7.38 -15.92 2.29
N LEU A 179 7.53 -14.73 2.86
CA LEU A 179 8.84 -14.17 3.22
C LEU A 179 9.31 -14.75 4.55
N ARG A 180 10.59 -15.07 4.65
CA ARG A 180 11.22 -15.64 5.84
C ARG A 180 12.38 -14.74 6.28
N ALA A 181 12.49 -14.52 7.59
CA ALA A 181 13.55 -13.73 8.21
C ALA A 181 14.88 -14.49 8.23
#